data_AF-A0A0N0DAC7-F1
#
_entry.id   AF-A0A0N0DAC7-F1
#
_cell.length_a   1.000
_cell.length_b   1.000
_cell.length_c   1.000
_cell.angle_alpha   90.00
_cell.angle_beta   90.00
_cell.angle_gamma   90.00
#
_symmetry.space_group_name_H-M   'P 1'
#
loop_
_entity.id
_entity.type
_entity.pdbx_description
1 polymer ?
#
loop_
_entity_poly.entity_id
_entity_poly.type
_entity_poly.pdbx_seq_one_letter_code
_entity_poly.pdbx_strand_id
1 'polypeptide(L)'
;MTIDMDQTALVSQLAALRIPTFQFPWPEACAPHTEQLEARMIEWADKHNLFPNGKYRERAERTRYAWLAARCYPNATPNLLQAIADFFIWFFLVDDLFVDRVETITRDTLCNLTAMVDVLDFNAASQEPVYGELAWLDMIGTSHIQSH
;
A
#
# COMPACT_ATOMS: atom_id res chain seq x y z
N MET A 1 -34.24 -12.26 -15.90
CA MET A 1 -34.37 -13.10 -14.69
C MET A 1 -33.24 -14.14 -14.71
N THR A 2 -31.99 -13.67 -14.64
CA THR A 2 -30.80 -14.51 -14.93
C THR A 2 -29.60 -14.18 -14.04
N ILE A 3 -29.69 -13.12 -13.22
CA ILE A 3 -28.59 -12.64 -12.36
C ILE A 3 -28.61 -13.35 -10.98
N ASP A 4 -29.76 -13.91 -10.56
CA ASP A 4 -29.96 -14.49 -9.22
C ASP A 4 -29.35 -15.90 -9.03
N MET A 5 -29.30 -16.68 -10.12
CA MET A 5 -28.91 -18.10 -10.06
C MET A 5 -27.39 -18.28 -9.89
N ASP A 6 -26.60 -17.31 -10.35
CA ASP A 6 -25.13 -17.28 -10.24
C ASP A 6 -24.67 -16.86 -8.84
N GLN A 7 -25.30 -15.84 -8.23
CA GLN A 7 -25.01 -15.45 -6.84
C GLN A 7 -25.35 -16.54 -5.83
N THR A 8 -26.47 -17.26 -6.04
CA THR A 8 -26.88 -18.35 -5.13
C THR A 8 -25.86 -19.50 -5.14
N ALA A 9 -25.33 -19.85 -6.31
CA ALA A 9 -24.29 -20.85 -6.45
C ALA A 9 -22.97 -20.41 -5.78
N LEU A 10 -22.57 -19.15 -5.98
CA LEU A 10 -21.37 -18.58 -5.38
C LEU A 10 -21.43 -18.55 -3.85
N VAL A 11 -22.57 -18.13 -3.28
CA VAL A 11 -22.80 -18.13 -1.82
C VAL A 11 -22.72 -19.54 -1.26
N SER A 12 -23.29 -20.52 -1.96
CA SER A 12 -23.23 -21.93 -1.52
C SER A 12 -21.81 -22.50 -1.60
N GLN A 13 -21.00 -22.11 -2.59
CA GLN A 13 -19.60 -22.50 -2.70
C GLN A 13 -18.74 -21.85 -1.61
N LEU A 14 -18.94 -20.56 -1.34
CA LEU A 14 -18.25 -19.85 -0.26
C LEU A 14 -18.61 -20.44 1.12
N ALA A 15 -19.86 -20.81 1.35
CA ALA A 15 -20.29 -21.46 2.59
C ALA A 15 -19.71 -22.88 2.77
N ALA A 16 -19.35 -23.54 1.66
CA ALA A 16 -18.71 -24.84 1.67
C ALA A 16 -17.19 -24.79 1.93
N LEU A 17 -16.56 -23.61 1.88
CA LEU A 17 -15.14 -23.46 2.21
C LEU A 17 -14.88 -23.86 3.66
N ARG A 18 -14.07 -24.89 3.83
CA ARG A 18 -13.51 -25.26 5.13
C ARG A 18 -12.20 -24.49 5.32
N ILE A 19 -12.28 -23.35 6.00
CA ILE A 19 -11.07 -22.60 6.37
C ILE A 19 -10.42 -23.35 7.55
N PRO A 20 -9.17 -23.81 7.42
CA PRO A 20 -8.47 -24.45 8.53
C PRO A 20 -8.29 -23.45 9.67
N THR A 21 -8.54 -23.90 10.91
CA THR A 21 -8.23 -23.11 12.10
C THR A 21 -6.73 -23.15 12.34
N PHE A 22 -6.07 -22.00 12.21
CA PHE A 22 -4.66 -21.87 12.54
C PHE A 22 -4.52 -21.54 14.03
N GLN A 23 -3.81 -22.39 14.77
CA GLN A 23 -3.37 -22.07 16.13
C GLN A 23 -1.92 -21.63 16.05
N PHE A 24 -1.67 -20.36 16.36
CA PHE A 24 -0.32 -19.83 16.42
C PHE A 24 0.21 -19.93 17.86
N PRO A 25 1.47 -20.36 18.06
CA PRO A 25 2.05 -20.49 19.39
C PRO A 25 2.44 -19.16 20.03
N TRP A 26 2.27 -18.03 19.32
CA TRP A 26 2.51 -16.68 19.81
C TRP A 26 1.20 -15.89 19.95
N PRO A 27 1.11 -14.96 20.91
CA PRO A 27 -0.08 -14.15 21.11
C PRO A 27 -0.32 -13.22 19.91
N GLU A 28 -1.59 -12.89 19.69
CA GLU A 28 -1.95 -11.79 18.80
C GLU A 28 -1.33 -10.49 19.31
N ALA A 29 -0.70 -9.75 18.42
CA ALA A 29 -0.08 -8.47 18.73
C ALA A 29 -0.43 -7.45 17.64
N CYS A 30 -0.63 -6.21 18.07
CA CYS A 30 -0.87 -5.07 17.21
C CYS A 30 -0.25 -3.84 17.89
N ALA A 31 0.41 -2.99 17.12
CA ALA A 31 0.93 -1.73 17.65
C ALA A 31 -0.21 -0.86 18.22
N PRO A 32 0.07 0.00 19.22
CA PRO A 32 -0.91 0.95 19.71
C PRO A 32 -1.18 2.07 18.68
N HIS A 33 -2.29 2.79 18.85
CA HIS A 33 -2.63 3.99 18.07
C HIS A 33 -2.78 3.78 16.55
N THR A 34 -3.10 2.57 16.10
CA THR A 34 -3.21 2.22 14.68
C THR A 34 -4.21 3.06 13.89
N GLU A 35 -5.29 3.52 14.50
CA GLU A 35 -6.25 4.42 13.83
C GLU A 35 -5.60 5.77 13.44
N GLN A 36 -4.73 6.29 14.30
CA GLN A 36 -4.01 7.54 14.05
C GLN A 36 -2.92 7.34 13.00
N LEU A 37 -2.27 6.18 13.02
CA LEU A 37 -1.33 5.76 11.99
C LEU A 37 -2.00 5.67 10.62
N GLU A 38 -3.18 5.04 10.54
CA GLU A 38 -3.98 4.93 9.32
C GLU A 38 -4.35 6.31 8.78
N ALA A 39 -4.86 7.21 9.63
CA ALA A 39 -5.21 8.56 9.21
C ALA A 39 -4.00 9.33 8.65
N ARG A 40 -2.85 9.29 9.33
CA ARG A 40 -1.61 9.95 8.88
C ARG A 40 -1.08 9.39 7.57
N MET A 41 -1.14 8.06 7.40
CA MET A 41 -0.74 7.39 6.16
C MET A 41 -1.62 7.83 4.98
N ILE A 42 -2.94 7.94 5.19
CA ILE A 42 -3.87 8.42 4.16
C ILE A 42 -3.59 9.90 3.82
N GLU A 43 -3.38 10.76 4.82
CA GLU A 43 -3.01 12.16 4.62
C GLU A 43 -1.68 12.30 3.86
N TRP A 44 -0.70 11.46 4.17
CA TRP A 44 0.59 11.41 3.48
C TRP A 44 0.42 11.00 2.01
N ALA A 45 -0.39 9.98 1.74
CA ALA A 45 -0.69 9.56 0.36
C ALA A 45 -1.46 10.63 -0.43
N ASP A 46 -2.40 11.34 0.21
CA ASP A 46 -3.09 12.50 -0.36
C ASP A 46 -2.08 13.61 -0.72
N LYS A 47 -1.15 13.93 0.18
CA LYS A 47 -0.10 14.95 -0.04
C LYS A 47 0.79 14.64 -1.24
N HIS A 48 1.07 13.36 -1.48
CA HIS A 48 1.89 12.89 -2.60
C HIS A 48 1.10 12.59 -3.87
N ASN A 49 -0.20 12.91 -3.91
CA ASN A 49 -1.09 12.65 -5.05
C ASN A 49 -1.09 11.17 -5.50
N LEU A 50 -0.98 10.24 -4.55
CA LEU A 50 -0.95 8.80 -4.84
C LEU A 50 -2.33 8.22 -5.18
N PHE A 51 -3.41 8.99 -5.13
CA PHE A 51 -4.73 8.50 -5.50
C PHE A 51 -5.13 9.05 -6.87
N PRO A 52 -5.15 8.22 -7.93
CA PRO A 52 -5.59 8.65 -9.25
C PRO A 52 -7.03 9.17 -9.28
N ASN A 53 -7.88 8.66 -8.38
CA ASN A 53 -9.26 9.10 -8.19
C ASN A 53 -9.78 8.68 -6.81
N GLY A 54 -10.98 9.16 -6.45
CA GLY A 54 -11.61 8.87 -5.17
C GLY A 54 -11.85 7.38 -4.89
N LYS A 55 -12.00 6.53 -5.91
CA LYS A 55 -12.19 5.07 -5.70
C LYS A 55 -10.92 4.41 -5.17
N TYR A 56 -9.73 4.86 -5.60
CA TYR A 56 -8.46 4.37 -5.05
C TYR A 56 -8.31 4.78 -3.58
N ARG A 57 -8.72 6.01 -3.24
CA ARG A 57 -8.72 6.49 -1.86
C ARG A 57 -9.67 5.68 -0.98
N GLU A 58 -10.92 5.50 -1.40
CA GLU A 58 -11.91 4.66 -0.71
C GLU A 58 -11.43 3.21 -0.55
N ARG A 59 -10.78 2.64 -1.59
CA ARG A 59 -10.19 1.30 -1.52
C ARG A 59 -9.06 1.23 -0.51
N ALA A 60 -8.17 2.21 -0.46
CA ALA A 60 -7.07 2.27 0.50
C ALA A 60 -7.60 2.34 1.93
N GLU A 61 -8.56 3.22 2.19
CA GLU A 61 -9.21 3.33 3.50
C GLU A 61 -9.85 2.00 3.91
N ARG A 62 -10.55 1.30 3.01
CA ARG A 62 -11.16 0.01 3.32
C ARG A 62 -10.13 -1.10 3.57
N THR A 63 -8.99 -1.08 2.88
CA THR A 63 -7.97 -2.13 2.97
C THR A 63 -7.17 -2.06 4.28
N ARG A 64 -7.08 -0.87 4.90
CA ARG A 64 -6.44 -0.67 6.21
C ARG A 64 -4.96 -1.05 6.22
N TYR A 65 -4.16 -0.44 5.36
CA TYR A 65 -2.73 -0.79 5.21
C TYR A 65 -1.91 -0.53 6.47
N ALA A 66 -2.24 0.50 7.26
CA ALA A 66 -1.55 0.76 8.51
C ALA A 66 -1.87 -0.31 9.57
N TRP A 67 -3.05 -0.90 9.53
CA TRP A 67 -3.39 -2.06 10.38
C TRP A 67 -2.60 -3.31 10.03
N LEU A 68 -2.32 -3.52 8.75
CA LEU A 68 -1.41 -4.57 8.31
C LEU A 68 0.00 -4.32 8.89
N ALA A 69 0.53 -3.10 8.73
CA ALA A 69 1.83 -2.72 9.29
C ALA A 69 1.89 -2.93 10.81
N ALA A 70 0.88 -2.48 11.55
CA ALA A 70 0.80 -2.60 13.01
C ALA A 70 0.76 -4.05 13.50
N ARG A 71 0.20 -4.98 12.70
CA ARG A 71 0.19 -6.41 13.01
C ARG A 71 1.48 -7.12 12.63
N CYS A 72 2.13 -6.70 11.55
CA CYS A 72 3.43 -7.22 11.15
C CYS A 72 4.56 -6.76 12.08
N TYR A 73 4.48 -5.52 12.58
CA TYR A 73 5.52 -4.87 13.37
C TYR A 73 4.96 -4.28 14.68
N PRO A 74 4.39 -5.10 15.57
CA PRO A 74 3.67 -4.63 16.76
C PRO A 74 4.56 -3.90 17.77
N ASN A 75 5.88 -4.15 17.74
CA ASN A 75 6.86 -3.55 18.65
C ASN A 75 7.72 -2.47 17.98
N ALA A 76 7.41 -2.06 16.74
CA ALA A 76 8.14 -0.99 16.08
C ALA A 76 7.91 0.35 16.77
N THR A 77 8.91 1.24 16.69
CA THR A 77 8.73 2.62 17.15
C THR A 77 7.68 3.33 16.28
N PRO A 78 6.96 4.35 16.81
CA PRO A 78 5.95 5.06 16.03
C PRO A 78 6.47 5.61 14.70
N ASN A 79 7.70 6.12 14.66
CA ASN A 79 8.30 6.67 13.44
C ASN A 79 8.61 5.59 12.41
N LEU A 80 9.19 4.46 12.85
CA LEU A 80 9.45 3.33 11.95
C LEU A 80 8.14 2.75 11.42
N LEU A 81 7.13 2.66 12.28
CA LEU A 81 5.84 2.13 11.90
C LEU A 81 5.11 3.05 10.89
N GLN A 82 5.23 4.37 11.04
CA GLN A 82 4.75 5.34 10.05
C GLN A 82 5.44 5.13 8.70
N ALA A 83 6.78 5.04 8.67
CA ALA A 83 7.51 4.81 7.44
C ALA A 83 7.12 3.48 6.75
N ILE A 84 6.86 2.42 7.52
CA ILE A 84 6.37 1.14 6.98
C ILE A 84 4.95 1.28 6.42
N ALA A 85 4.06 2.00 7.09
CA ALA A 85 2.70 2.24 6.62
C ALA A 85 2.69 3.05 5.31
N ASP A 86 3.49 4.12 5.25
CA ASP A 86 3.67 4.96 4.06
C ASP A 86 4.24 4.14 2.90
N PHE A 87 5.22 3.27 3.20
CA PHE A 87 5.74 2.31 2.23
C PHE A 87 4.69 1.34 1.72
N PHE A 88 3.86 0.77 2.60
CA PHE A 88 2.83 -0.18 2.19
C PHE A 88 1.79 0.46 1.27
N ILE A 89 1.25 1.64 1.62
CA ILE A 89 0.28 2.30 0.74
C ILE A 89 0.90 2.66 -0.61
N TRP A 90 2.14 3.14 -0.63
CA TRP A 90 2.85 3.40 -1.89
C TRP A 90 3.02 2.11 -2.70
N PHE A 91 3.53 1.04 -2.08
CA PHE A 91 3.81 -0.24 -2.73
C PHE A 91 2.55 -0.84 -3.35
N PHE A 92 1.45 -0.90 -2.59
CA PHE A 92 0.20 -1.47 -3.11
C PHE A 92 -0.41 -0.64 -4.24
N LEU A 93 -0.36 0.69 -4.16
CA LEU A 93 -0.90 1.54 -5.22
C LEU A 93 -0.04 1.48 -6.49
N VAL A 94 1.28 1.43 -6.33
CA VAL A 94 2.23 1.27 -7.44
C VAL A 94 2.09 -0.11 -8.09
N ASP A 95 1.91 -1.17 -7.31
CA ASP A 95 1.69 -2.52 -7.81
C ASP A 95 0.37 -2.63 -8.59
N ASP A 96 -0.75 -2.17 -7.99
CA ASP A 96 -2.09 -2.11 -8.62
C ASP A 96 -2.07 -1.31 -9.93
N LEU A 97 -1.29 -0.23 -9.96
CA LEU A 97 -1.14 0.56 -11.16
C LEU A 97 -0.21 -0.16 -12.11
N PHE A 98 1.08 -0.26 -11.87
CA PHE A 98 2.04 -0.54 -12.94
C PHE A 98 2.36 -2.01 -13.18
N VAL A 99 2.12 -2.89 -12.20
CA VAL A 99 2.65 -4.26 -12.19
C VAL A 99 1.53 -5.30 -12.35
N ASP A 100 0.42 -5.17 -11.61
CA ASP A 100 -0.74 -6.07 -11.70
C ASP A 100 -1.70 -5.66 -12.84
N ARG A 101 -1.15 -5.44 -14.04
CA ARG A 101 -1.93 -5.21 -15.25
C ARG A 101 -1.92 -6.45 -16.15
N VAL A 102 -3.10 -6.84 -16.63
CA VAL A 102 -3.25 -7.84 -17.71
C VAL A 102 -2.85 -7.25 -19.08
N GLU A 103 -2.77 -5.92 -19.16
CA GLU A 103 -2.47 -5.17 -20.39
C GLU A 103 -0.97 -5.11 -20.71
N THR A 104 -0.66 -4.95 -22.00
CA THR A 104 0.71 -4.86 -22.52
C THR A 104 1.45 -3.65 -21.95
N ILE A 105 2.72 -3.84 -21.57
CA ILE A 105 3.61 -2.78 -21.09
C ILE A 105 3.59 -1.58 -22.06
N THR A 106 3.17 -0.41 -21.55
CA THR A 106 3.16 0.85 -22.30
C THR A 106 4.44 1.65 -22.06
N ARG A 107 4.68 2.68 -22.89
CA ARG A 107 5.77 3.65 -22.65
C ARG A 107 5.62 4.31 -21.28
N ASP A 108 4.40 4.62 -20.87
CA ASP A 108 4.13 5.27 -19.58
C ASP A 108 4.49 4.35 -18.42
N THR A 109 4.20 3.05 -18.51
CA THR A 109 4.64 2.06 -17.50
C THR A 109 6.16 2.03 -17.37
N LEU A 110 6.89 2.03 -18.49
CA LEU A 110 8.35 2.06 -18.47
C LEU A 110 8.90 3.35 -17.86
N CYS A 111 8.34 4.51 -18.23
CA CYS A 111 8.76 5.79 -17.65
C CYS A 111 8.57 5.84 -16.14
N ASN A 112 7.45 5.33 -15.61
CA ASN A 112 7.20 5.26 -14.17
C ASN A 112 8.18 4.33 -13.44
N LEU A 113 8.44 3.14 -14.00
CA LEU A 113 9.41 2.21 -13.42
C LEU A 113 10.83 2.78 -13.44
N THR A 114 11.23 3.42 -14.54
CA THR A 114 12.54 4.10 -14.62
C THR A 114 12.66 5.22 -13.60
N ALA A 115 11.62 6.04 -13.40
CA ALA A 115 11.65 7.09 -12.39
C ALA A 115 11.86 6.54 -10.96
N MET A 116 11.27 5.38 -10.64
CA MET A 116 11.49 4.72 -9.34
C MET A 116 12.91 4.18 -9.20
N VAL A 117 13.48 3.62 -10.28
CA VAL A 117 14.88 3.16 -10.31
C VAL A 117 15.83 4.35 -10.20
N ASP A 118 15.56 5.47 -10.86
CA ASP A 118 16.38 6.68 -10.78
C ASP A 118 16.43 7.24 -9.36
N VAL A 119 15.31 7.21 -8.63
CA VAL A 119 15.31 7.60 -7.21
C VAL A 119 16.16 6.65 -6.37
N LEU A 120 16.19 5.34 -6.66
CA LEU A 120 17.05 4.38 -5.96
C LEU A 120 18.54 4.63 -6.25
N ASP A 121 18.89 4.84 -7.52
CA ASP A 121 20.27 4.94 -7.97
C ASP A 121 20.88 6.32 -7.68
N PHE A 122 20.08 7.38 -7.77
CA PHE A 122 20.55 8.76 -7.71
C PHE A 122 20.01 9.57 -6.53
N ASN A 123 19.08 9.03 -5.74
CA ASN A 123 18.38 9.75 -4.66
C ASN A 123 17.82 11.10 -5.14
N ALA A 124 17.25 11.11 -6.34
CA ALA A 124 16.69 12.29 -6.99
C ALA A 124 15.50 11.89 -7.88
N ALA A 125 14.49 12.76 -7.92
CA ALA A 125 13.39 12.64 -8.87
C ALA A 125 13.70 13.39 -10.17
N SER A 126 13.01 13.05 -11.25
CA SER A 126 13.11 13.74 -12.54
C SER A 126 12.59 15.19 -12.43
N GLN A 127 12.92 16.04 -13.42
CA GLN A 127 12.41 17.41 -13.49
C GLN A 127 10.89 17.47 -13.74
N GLU A 128 10.35 16.45 -14.41
CA GLU A 128 8.92 16.26 -14.65
C GLU A 128 8.49 14.93 -14.01
N PRO A 129 8.11 14.95 -12.73
CA PRO A 129 7.66 13.75 -12.04
C PRO A 129 6.42 13.16 -12.69
N VAL A 130 6.38 11.84 -12.81
CA VAL A 130 5.33 11.06 -13.46
C VAL A 130 4.34 10.53 -12.43
N TYR A 131 4.77 9.67 -11.50
CA TYR A 131 3.94 9.10 -10.45
C TYR A 131 4.74 8.39 -9.36
N GLY A 132 4.50 8.77 -8.10
CA GLY A 132 4.95 8.03 -6.92
C GLY A 132 6.44 8.12 -6.60
N GLU A 133 7.29 8.62 -7.49
CA GLU A 133 8.73 8.77 -7.25
C GLU A 133 9.04 9.85 -6.21
N LEU A 134 8.22 10.90 -6.08
CA LEU A 134 8.36 11.90 -5.03
C LEU A 134 8.04 11.32 -3.64
N ALA A 135 7.04 10.46 -3.57
CA ALA A 135 6.69 9.72 -2.36
C ALA A 135 7.81 8.74 -1.98
N TRP A 136 8.37 8.07 -2.98
CA TRP A 136 9.54 7.20 -2.82
C TRP A 136 10.74 7.99 -2.29
N LEU A 137 11.06 9.13 -2.90
CA LEU A 137 12.15 10.01 -2.48
C LEU A 137 11.96 10.57 -1.06
N ASP A 138 10.73 10.90 -0.65
CA ASP A 138 10.42 11.34 0.72
C ASP A 138 10.72 10.24 1.76
N MET A 139 10.32 9.00 1.47
CA MET A 139 10.59 7.85 2.35
C MET A 139 12.08 7.53 2.47
N ILE A 140 12.82 7.55 1.36
CA ILE A 140 14.25 7.20 1.37
C ILE A 140 15.10 8.38 1.85
N GLY A 141 14.79 9.60 1.42
CA GLY A 141 15.56 10.81 1.71
C GLY A 141 15.47 11.26 3.17
N THR A 142 14.34 11.03 3.84
CA THR A 142 14.19 11.34 5.28
C THR A 142 15.06 10.46 6.18
N SER A 143 15.45 9.26 5.71
CA SER A 143 16.33 8.35 6.46
C SER A 143 17.76 8.88 6.64
N HIS A 144 18.21 9.83 5.80
CA HIS A 144 19.56 10.43 5.90
C HIS A 144 19.64 11.71 6.76
N ILE A 145 18.51 12.27 7.22
CA ILE A 145 18.49 13.56 7.94
C ILE A 145 18.42 13.39 9.46
N GLN A 146 18.25 12.16 9.99
CA GLN A 146 18.19 11.89 11.44
C GLN A 146 19.41 11.16 12.01
N SER A 147 20.58 11.25 11.38
CA SER A 147 21.85 10.82 11.96
C SER A 147 22.71 12.02 12.36
N HIS A 148 22.29 12.77 13.38
CA HIS A 148 23.18 13.61 14.21
C HIS A 148 22.58 13.84 15.60
#